data_AF-A0A6A2WNH3-F1
#
_entry.id   AF-A0A6A2WNH3-F1
#
_cell.length_a   1.000
_cell.length_b   1.000
_cell.length_c   1.000
_cell.angle_alpha   90.00
_cell.angle_beta   90.00
_cell.angle_gamma   90.00
#
_symmetry.space_group_name_H-M   'P 1'
#
loop_
_entity.id
_entity.type
_entity.pdbx_description
1 polymer ?
#
loop_
_entity_poly.entity_id
_entity_poly.type
_entity_poly.pdbx_seq_one_letter_code
_entity_poly.pdbx_strand_id
1 'polypeptide(L)'
;MLLALRESVEIREEKFMEYFWWCYDKPKEKTSDDVPMPTFFQFLALLAFKIFSAEKVDVAILEVGLGGRADATIVVQAPIVCGVSSLGYDHMEIFGNTLGGIAAAKADIFKFLFVPFQMQHEIPAFTVPQPDEAIQVLEEKASKLNVKLQVAHPIDASSLNDLKLSLDCEHQYLNAGLAVALCTAWLQRIGHPISNFIQTGPLPEPFIKGLTTASLQGRAQIARDQLTDIESVGDLVFYLDGAHSAESMEVCARWFSLFTKDDNHQTNLNFEAQQQTFE
;
A
#
# COMPACT_ATOMS: atom_id res chain seq x y z
N MET A 1 -5.56 4.66 -0.26
CA MET A 1 -6.49 3.53 -0.42
C MET A 1 -6.84 2.95 0.97
N LEU A 2 -8.11 2.95 1.36
CA LEU A 2 -8.54 2.32 2.62
C LEU A 2 -9.03 0.91 2.31
N LEU A 3 -8.43 -0.10 2.94
CA LEU A 3 -8.75 -1.51 2.74
C LEU A 3 -9.23 -2.11 4.07
N ALA A 4 -10.11 -3.10 4.03
CA ALA A 4 -10.41 -3.93 5.19
C ALA A 4 -10.65 -5.38 4.78
N LEU A 5 -10.30 -6.30 5.68
CA LEU A 5 -10.38 -7.73 5.41
C LEU A 5 -11.45 -8.37 6.29
N ARG A 6 -12.44 -8.92 5.61
CA ARG A 6 -13.26 -10.07 6.03
C ARG A 6 -13.65 -10.79 4.75
N GLU A 7 -13.11 -11.99 4.54
CA GLU A 7 -13.30 -12.81 3.31
C GLU A 7 -12.78 -12.18 1.99
N SER A 8 -12.13 -11.01 2.02
CA SER A 8 -11.60 -10.29 0.85
C SER A 8 -12.64 -9.99 -0.25
N VAL A 9 -13.88 -9.67 0.14
CA VAL A 9 -14.96 -9.35 -0.79
C VAL A 9 -15.20 -7.84 -0.85
N GLU A 10 -15.30 -7.29 -2.06
CA GLU A 10 -15.69 -5.90 -2.27
C GLU A 10 -17.10 -5.63 -1.73
N ILE A 11 -17.33 -4.43 -1.18
CA ILE A 11 -18.65 -4.03 -0.73
C ILE A 11 -19.60 -3.93 -1.92
N ARG A 12 -20.77 -4.59 -1.83
CA ARG A 12 -21.82 -4.46 -2.85
C ARG A 12 -22.32 -3.02 -2.94
N GLU A 13 -22.62 -2.58 -4.15
CA GLU A 13 -23.07 -1.22 -4.46
C GLU A 13 -24.24 -0.78 -3.58
N GLU A 14 -25.23 -1.66 -3.35
CA GLU A 14 -26.41 -1.32 -2.57
C GLU A 14 -26.07 -1.00 -1.10
N LYS A 15 -25.17 -1.80 -0.51
CA LYS A 15 -24.68 -1.56 0.86
C LYS A 15 -23.82 -0.29 0.93
N PHE A 16 -22.98 -0.08 -0.08
CA PHE A 16 -22.18 1.14 -0.17
C PHE A 16 -23.08 2.38 -0.20
N MET A 17 -24.13 2.37 -1.03
CA MET A 17 -25.11 3.46 -1.09
C MET A 17 -25.83 3.69 0.25
N GLU A 18 -26.25 2.62 0.92
CA GLU A 18 -26.88 2.71 2.24
C GLU A 18 -25.97 3.43 3.25
N TYR A 19 -24.70 3.01 3.34
CA TYR A 19 -23.74 3.62 4.26
C TYR A 19 -23.32 5.03 3.83
N PHE A 20 -23.24 5.29 2.53
CA PHE A 20 -23.00 6.63 2.00
C PHE A 20 -24.05 7.62 2.49
N TRP A 21 -25.33 7.32 2.26
CA TRP A 21 -26.42 8.21 2.66
C TRP A 21 -26.50 8.36 4.18
N TRP A 22 -26.29 7.27 4.93
CA TRP A 22 -26.20 7.35 6.39
C TRP A 22 -25.08 8.30 6.85
N CYS A 23 -23.89 8.21 6.25
CA CYS A 23 -22.77 9.09 6.56
C CYS A 23 -22.94 10.52 6.06
N TYR A 24 -23.74 10.74 5.02
CA TYR A 24 -23.98 12.06 4.44
C TYR A 24 -25.05 12.83 5.24
N ASP A 25 -26.16 12.17 5.56
CA ASP A 25 -27.30 12.82 6.22
C ASP A 25 -26.97 13.20 7.67
N LYS A 26 -26.20 12.37 8.39
CA LYS A 26 -25.89 12.61 9.81
C LYS A 26 -25.09 13.89 10.09
N PRO A 27 -23.98 14.20 9.37
CA PRO A 27 -23.30 15.47 9.50
C PRO A 27 -24.13 16.63 8.94
N LYS A 28 -24.91 16.40 7.86
CA LYS A 28 -25.76 17.43 7.24
C LYS A 28 -26.82 17.95 8.20
N GLU A 29 -27.45 17.08 8.99
CA GLU A 29 -28.39 17.44 10.06
C GLU A 29 -27.76 18.34 11.14
N LYS A 30 -26.44 18.27 11.30
CA LYS A 30 -25.67 18.99 12.34
C LYS A 30 -24.81 20.12 11.78
N THR A 31 -24.91 20.38 10.48
CA THR A 31 -24.11 21.40 9.82
C THR A 31 -24.56 22.79 10.27
N SER A 32 -23.59 23.61 10.62
CA SER A 32 -23.79 25.01 10.99
C SER A 32 -22.59 25.82 10.51
N ASP A 33 -22.64 27.15 10.65
CA ASP A 33 -21.51 28.01 10.29
C ASP A 33 -20.24 27.66 11.09
N ASP A 34 -20.39 27.15 12.32
CA ASP A 34 -19.27 26.74 13.19
C ASP A 34 -18.80 25.30 12.95
N VAL A 35 -19.63 24.45 12.32
CA VAL A 35 -19.33 23.04 12.05
C VAL A 35 -19.73 22.72 10.61
N PRO A 36 -18.81 22.93 9.64
CA PRO A 36 -19.10 22.67 8.25
C PRO A 36 -19.18 21.17 7.95
N MET A 37 -19.69 20.84 6.77
CA MET A 37 -19.61 19.48 6.25
C MET A 37 -18.14 19.01 6.14
N PRO A 38 -17.85 17.72 6.37
CA PRO A 38 -16.51 17.18 6.20
C PRO A 38 -15.98 17.41 4.79
N THR A 39 -14.68 17.65 4.68
CA THR A 39 -14.02 17.67 3.36
C THR A 39 -14.10 16.29 2.70
N PHE A 40 -13.85 16.22 1.40
CA PHE A 40 -13.93 14.97 0.64
C PHE A 40 -13.18 13.80 1.30
N PHE A 41 -11.91 13.98 1.68
CA PHE A 41 -11.12 12.92 2.32
C PHE A 41 -11.60 12.58 3.73
N GLN A 42 -12.06 13.57 4.50
CA GLN A 42 -12.64 13.32 5.83
C GLN A 42 -13.94 12.51 5.71
N PHE A 43 -14.76 12.81 4.71
CA PHE A 43 -15.97 12.06 4.41
C PHE A 43 -15.67 10.62 3.99
N LEU A 44 -14.69 10.42 3.11
CA LEU A 44 -14.28 9.06 2.71
C LEU A 44 -13.74 8.23 3.88
N ALA A 45 -12.93 8.83 4.76
CA ALA A 45 -12.45 8.15 5.97
C ALA A 45 -13.61 7.78 6.90
N LEU A 46 -14.56 8.71 7.12
CA LEU A 46 -15.77 8.45 7.91
C LEU A 46 -16.60 7.30 7.31
N LEU A 47 -16.80 7.31 6.00
CA LEU A 47 -17.52 6.28 5.26
C LEU A 47 -16.82 4.92 5.39
N ALA A 48 -15.51 4.87 5.22
CA ALA A 48 -14.72 3.65 5.42
C ALA A 48 -14.88 3.10 6.85
N PHE A 49 -14.75 3.94 7.88
CA PHE A 49 -14.95 3.50 9.26
C PHE A 49 -16.36 2.96 9.53
N LYS A 50 -17.38 3.62 8.96
CA LYS A 50 -18.77 3.15 9.05
C LYS A 50 -18.92 1.79 8.40
N ILE A 51 -18.41 1.60 7.20
CA ILE A 51 -18.45 0.33 6.46
C ILE A 51 -17.75 -0.76 7.28
N PHE A 52 -16.51 -0.53 7.70
CA PHE A 52 -15.71 -1.51 8.44
C PHE A 52 -16.37 -1.93 9.74
N SER A 53 -16.96 -0.98 10.47
CA SER A 53 -17.69 -1.26 11.70
C SER A 53 -18.99 -2.04 11.44
N ALA A 54 -19.77 -1.66 10.41
CA ALA A 54 -21.04 -2.31 10.09
C ALA A 54 -20.86 -3.73 9.53
N GLU A 55 -19.84 -3.94 8.68
CA GLU A 55 -19.47 -5.25 8.12
C GLU A 55 -18.68 -6.12 9.11
N LYS A 56 -18.32 -5.57 10.28
CA LYS A 56 -17.60 -6.26 11.36
C LYS A 56 -16.31 -6.91 10.87
N VAL A 57 -15.47 -6.13 10.19
CA VAL A 57 -14.20 -6.62 9.66
C VAL A 57 -13.24 -7.01 10.79
N ASP A 58 -12.41 -8.03 10.56
CA ASP A 58 -11.44 -8.51 11.54
C ASP A 58 -10.22 -7.58 11.63
N VAL A 59 -9.85 -6.98 10.50
CA VAL A 59 -8.76 -6.02 10.40
C VAL A 59 -9.07 -4.95 9.35
N ALA A 60 -8.74 -3.70 9.68
CA ALA A 60 -8.77 -2.57 8.77
C ALA A 60 -7.33 -2.11 8.49
N ILE A 61 -6.99 -1.99 7.21
CA ILE A 61 -5.70 -1.49 6.70
C ILE A 61 -5.93 -0.08 6.17
N LEU A 62 -5.40 0.91 6.89
CA LEU A 62 -5.65 2.31 6.60
C LEU A 62 -4.39 2.92 5.96
N GLU A 63 -4.46 3.24 4.67
CA GLU A 63 -3.44 4.07 4.03
C GLU A 63 -3.71 5.54 4.33
N VAL A 64 -2.67 6.22 4.79
CA VAL A 64 -2.65 7.66 4.98
C VAL A 64 -2.67 8.35 3.61
N GLY A 65 -3.51 9.37 3.43
CA GLY A 65 -3.56 10.18 2.21
C GLY A 65 -2.41 11.18 2.14
N LEU A 66 -2.72 12.47 2.28
CA LEU A 66 -1.77 13.57 2.15
C LEU A 66 -1.00 13.79 3.46
N GLY A 67 -0.13 12.82 3.80
CA GLY A 67 0.78 12.86 4.96
C GLY A 67 0.12 12.53 6.30
N GLY A 68 0.92 12.25 7.33
CA GLY A 68 0.40 11.76 8.62
C GLY A 68 -0.45 12.80 9.34
N ARG A 69 0.17 13.88 9.83
CA ARG A 69 -0.40 14.79 10.85
C ARG A 69 -1.86 15.24 10.64
N ALA A 70 -2.21 15.62 9.41
CA ALA A 70 -3.48 16.27 9.08
C ALA A 70 -4.48 15.32 8.40
N ASP A 71 -4.13 14.04 8.27
CA ASP A 71 -4.96 13.07 7.59
C ASP A 71 -6.08 12.54 8.49
N ALA A 72 -7.24 12.29 7.89
CA ALA A 72 -8.43 11.86 8.62
C ALA A 72 -8.25 10.49 9.31
N THR A 73 -7.31 9.67 8.85
CA THR A 73 -7.02 8.35 9.44
C THR A 73 -6.31 8.43 10.79
N ILE A 74 -5.68 9.56 11.14
CA ILE A 74 -4.97 9.76 12.41
C ILE A 74 -5.88 9.69 13.64
N VAL A 75 -7.20 9.76 13.46
CA VAL A 75 -8.20 9.61 14.52
C VAL A 75 -8.08 8.26 15.25
N VAL A 76 -7.53 7.23 14.60
CA VAL A 76 -7.27 5.92 15.23
C VAL A 76 -6.17 6.05 16.27
N GLN A 77 -6.57 6.02 17.55
CA GLN A 77 -5.66 6.23 18.69
C GLN A 77 -4.81 5.00 19.02
N ALA A 78 -5.33 3.81 18.74
CA ALA A 78 -4.72 2.53 19.12
C ALA A 78 -4.60 1.58 17.92
N PRO A 79 -3.81 1.93 16.87
CA PRO A 79 -3.52 0.99 15.81
C PRO A 79 -2.75 -0.23 16.36
N ILE A 80 -3.01 -1.42 15.80
CA ILE A 80 -2.34 -2.66 16.23
C ILE A 80 -0.85 -2.66 15.81
N VAL A 81 -0.56 -2.03 14.67
CA VAL A 81 0.78 -1.86 14.10
C VAL A 81 0.76 -0.69 13.12
N CYS A 82 1.87 0.05 13.02
CA CYS A 82 2.07 1.13 12.06
C CYS A 82 3.22 0.83 11.09
N GLY A 83 3.13 1.34 9.86
CA GLY A 83 4.14 1.16 8.82
C GLY A 83 4.42 2.46 8.07
N VAL A 84 5.69 2.75 7.80
CA VAL A 84 6.14 3.84 6.92
C VAL A 84 6.87 3.23 5.73
N SER A 85 6.28 3.34 4.54
CA SER A 85 6.93 2.91 3.28
C SER A 85 8.08 3.85 2.90
N SER A 86 8.76 3.57 1.77
CA SER A 86 9.83 4.43 1.26
C SER A 86 9.38 5.89 1.17
N LEU A 87 10.23 6.78 1.66
CA LEU A 87 10.02 8.22 1.61
C LEU A 87 10.82 8.82 0.46
N GLY A 88 10.16 9.63 -0.36
CA GLY A 88 10.76 10.41 -1.44
C GLY A 88 10.33 11.87 -1.36
N TYR A 89 10.86 12.69 -2.27
CA TYR A 89 10.52 14.10 -2.42
C TYR A 89 9.16 14.28 -3.09
N ASP A 90 8.11 13.85 -2.39
CA ASP A 90 6.72 13.99 -2.81
C ASP A 90 5.99 15.00 -1.92
N HIS A 91 5.02 15.70 -2.49
CA HIS A 91 4.20 16.70 -1.79
C HIS A 91 5.01 17.78 -1.07
N MET A 92 6.12 18.24 -1.67
CA MET A 92 7.01 19.27 -1.09
C MET A 92 6.29 20.60 -0.81
N GLU A 93 5.27 20.93 -1.60
CA GLU A 93 4.43 22.12 -1.38
C GLU A 93 3.67 22.08 -0.04
N ILE A 94 3.45 20.89 0.53
CA ILE A 94 2.67 20.66 1.76
C ILE A 94 3.60 20.44 2.96
N PHE A 95 4.65 19.61 2.81
CA PHE A 95 5.52 19.21 3.92
C PHE A 95 6.86 19.94 3.97
N GLY A 96 7.10 20.85 3.05
CA GLY A 96 8.36 21.55 2.89
C GLY A 96 9.33 20.83 1.96
N ASN A 97 10.50 21.43 1.79
CA ASN A 97 11.46 21.05 0.76
C ASN A 97 12.57 20.10 1.26
N THR A 98 12.35 19.43 2.40
CA THR A 98 13.34 18.53 2.99
C THR A 98 12.73 17.18 3.31
N LEU A 99 13.53 16.12 3.16
CA LEU A 99 13.05 14.77 3.38
C LEU A 99 12.75 14.52 4.87
N GLY A 100 13.48 15.19 5.76
CA GLY A 100 13.24 15.19 7.19
C GLY A 100 11.90 15.83 7.57
N GLY A 101 11.48 16.89 6.86
CA GLY A 101 10.15 17.49 7.05
C GLY A 101 9.02 16.53 6.65
N ILE A 102 9.18 15.86 5.50
CA ILE A 102 8.27 14.81 5.01
C ILE A 102 8.22 13.64 6.00
N ALA A 103 9.38 13.18 6.49
CA ALA A 103 9.47 12.11 7.47
C ALA A 103 8.79 12.48 8.79
N ALA A 104 9.00 13.71 9.28
CA ALA A 104 8.35 14.19 10.51
C ALA A 104 6.83 14.18 10.39
N ALA A 105 6.29 14.63 9.26
CA ALA A 105 4.85 14.63 9.01
C ALA A 105 4.26 13.21 8.93
N LYS A 106 4.98 12.27 8.31
CA LYS A 106 4.54 10.87 8.19
C LYS A 106 4.71 10.07 9.48
N ALA A 107 5.68 10.43 10.33
CA ALA A 107 5.91 9.80 11.62
C ALA A 107 4.81 10.09 12.66
N ASP A 108 3.88 11.02 12.39
CA ASP A 108 2.75 11.32 13.27
C ASP A 108 1.72 10.17 13.36
N ILE A 109 1.86 9.13 12.53
CA ILE A 109 1.11 7.88 12.71
C ILE A 109 1.62 7.03 13.88
N PHE A 110 2.82 7.31 14.41
CA PHE A 110 3.32 6.63 15.59
C PHE A 110 2.48 7.06 16.80
N LYS A 111 1.90 6.07 17.48
CA LYS A 111 1.04 6.28 18.65
C LYS A 111 1.64 5.58 19.85
N PHE A 112 1.59 6.27 20.99
CA PHE A 112 1.82 5.68 22.28
C PHE A 112 0.46 5.43 22.94
N LEU A 113 0.19 4.18 23.32
CA LEU A 113 -1.02 3.84 24.04
C LEU A 113 -0.72 3.67 25.53
N PHE A 114 -1.17 4.62 26.33
CA PHE A 114 -1.16 4.48 27.78
C PHE A 114 -2.47 3.83 28.24
N VAL A 115 -2.41 2.57 28.69
CA VAL A 115 -3.55 1.90 29.34
C VAL A 115 -3.27 1.80 30.83
N PRO A 116 -3.99 2.54 31.69
CA PRO A 116 -3.88 2.37 33.14
C PRO A 116 -4.26 0.94 33.54
N PHE A 117 -3.47 0.30 34.40
CA PHE A 117 -3.72 -1.03 34.99
C PHE A 117 -3.61 -2.25 34.05
N GLN A 118 -3.09 -2.09 32.83
CA GLN A 118 -2.62 -3.19 31.98
C GLN A 118 -1.13 -3.06 31.71
N MET A 119 -0.46 -4.19 31.43
CA MET A 119 0.92 -4.19 30.93
C MET A 119 1.02 -3.23 29.74
N GLN A 120 2.06 -2.40 29.72
CA GLN A 120 2.34 -1.48 28.62
C GLN A 120 2.34 -2.25 27.29
N HIS A 121 1.39 -1.95 26.43
CA HIS A 121 1.38 -2.47 25.06
C HIS A 121 1.99 -1.42 24.15
N GLU A 122 3.29 -1.56 23.91
CA GLU A 122 3.95 -0.82 22.84
C GLU A 122 3.28 -1.15 21.50
N ILE A 123 2.93 -0.12 20.72
CA ILE A 123 2.50 -0.28 19.33
C ILE A 123 3.79 -0.35 18.51
N PRO A 124 4.07 -1.43 17.75
CA PRO A 124 5.27 -1.51 16.95
C PRO A 124 5.10 -0.65 15.70
N ALA A 125 6.22 -0.10 15.29
CA ALA A 125 6.32 0.59 14.02
C ALA A 125 7.35 -0.12 13.16
N PHE A 126 7.07 -0.19 11.86
CA PHE A 126 8.02 -0.65 10.86
C PHE A 126 8.26 0.44 9.82
N THR A 127 9.48 0.53 9.34
CA THR A 127 9.84 1.28 8.14
C THR A 127 10.62 0.37 7.21
N VAL A 128 10.83 0.76 5.96
CA VAL A 128 11.85 0.18 5.07
C VAL A 128 13.17 0.97 5.22
N PRO A 129 14.29 0.52 4.63
CA PRO A 129 15.47 1.36 4.50
C PRO A 129 15.10 2.73 3.91
N GLN A 130 15.54 3.80 4.57
CA GLN A 130 15.31 5.19 4.18
C GLN A 130 16.64 5.91 4.00
N PRO A 131 16.66 7.05 3.28
CA PRO A 131 17.79 7.97 3.33
C PRO A 131 18.05 8.47 4.76
N ASP A 132 19.29 8.82 5.07
CA ASP A 132 19.76 9.19 6.41
C ASP A 132 18.89 10.28 7.08
N GLU A 133 18.53 11.31 6.31
CA GLU A 133 17.70 12.43 6.80
C GLU A 133 16.31 11.95 7.26
N ALA A 134 15.72 10.99 6.54
CA ALA A 134 14.42 10.43 6.90
C ALA A 134 14.50 9.49 8.10
N ILE A 135 15.42 8.51 8.07
CA ILE A 135 15.49 7.50 9.13
C ILE A 135 15.77 8.13 10.50
N GLN A 136 16.67 9.13 10.56
CA GLN A 136 16.99 9.85 11.80
C GLN A 136 15.73 10.48 12.41
N VAL A 137 14.91 11.14 11.59
CA VAL A 137 13.66 11.75 12.06
C VAL A 137 12.64 10.70 12.52
N LEU A 138 12.50 9.59 11.79
CA LEU A 138 11.61 8.49 12.19
C LEU A 138 12.04 7.90 13.54
N GLU A 139 13.34 7.63 13.71
CA GLU A 139 13.92 7.09 14.95
C GLU A 139 13.77 8.05 16.13
N GLU A 140 14.06 9.34 15.93
CA GLU A 140 13.88 10.36 16.95
C GLU A 140 12.42 10.45 17.40
N LYS A 141 11.47 10.44 16.45
CA LYS A 141 10.04 10.51 16.77
C LYS A 141 9.59 9.26 17.52
N ALA A 142 9.98 8.09 17.05
CA ALA A 142 9.67 6.82 17.68
C ALA A 142 10.22 6.76 19.12
N SER A 143 11.48 7.18 19.31
CA SER A 143 12.13 7.29 20.62
C SER A 143 11.38 8.23 21.58
N LYS A 144 11.00 9.43 21.12
CA LYS A 144 10.22 10.39 21.92
C LYS A 144 8.86 9.83 22.36
N LEU A 145 8.29 8.92 21.59
CA LEU A 145 7.00 8.27 21.87
C LEU A 145 7.14 6.91 22.54
N ASN A 146 8.36 6.46 22.87
CA ASN A 146 8.64 5.10 23.35
C ASN A 146 8.04 4.00 22.44
N VAL A 147 8.13 4.21 21.13
CA VAL A 147 7.70 3.27 20.09
C VAL A 147 8.92 2.54 19.57
N LYS A 148 8.87 1.20 19.56
CA LYS A 148 9.90 0.39 18.92
C LYS A 148 9.75 0.43 17.40
N LEU A 149 10.57 1.25 16.75
CA LEU A 149 10.71 1.28 15.29
C LEU A 149 11.69 0.20 14.83
N GLN A 150 11.31 -0.57 13.82
CA GLN A 150 12.14 -1.59 13.20
C GLN A 150 12.21 -1.38 11.69
N VAL A 151 13.39 -1.63 11.10
CA VAL A 151 13.55 -1.60 9.65
C VAL A 151 13.23 -2.99 9.10
N ALA A 152 12.16 -3.09 8.31
CA ALA A 152 11.79 -4.29 7.59
C ALA A 152 12.79 -4.54 6.45
N HIS A 153 13.17 -5.80 6.27
CA HIS A 153 14.08 -6.19 5.20
C HIS A 153 13.30 -6.48 3.92
N PRO A 154 13.85 -6.15 2.74
CA PRO A 154 13.27 -6.60 1.47
C PRO A 154 13.16 -8.12 1.44
N ILE A 155 12.10 -8.61 0.78
CA ILE A 155 11.93 -10.03 0.49
C ILE A 155 12.88 -10.43 -0.63
N ASP A 156 13.52 -11.60 -0.49
CA ASP A 156 14.30 -12.23 -1.54
C ASP A 156 13.41 -13.19 -2.33
N ALA A 157 13.69 -13.38 -3.62
CA ALA A 157 13.03 -14.37 -4.48
C ALA A 157 13.14 -15.79 -3.89
N SER A 158 14.26 -16.11 -3.23
CA SER A 158 14.45 -17.37 -2.52
C SER A 158 13.41 -17.62 -1.41
N SER A 159 12.87 -16.55 -0.83
CA SER A 159 11.84 -16.62 0.22
C SER A 159 10.45 -16.94 -0.34
N LEU A 160 10.28 -16.92 -1.66
CA LEU A 160 9.01 -17.13 -2.38
C LEU A 160 8.93 -18.49 -3.08
N ASN A 161 9.80 -19.45 -2.77
CA ASN A 161 9.90 -20.74 -3.49
C ASN A 161 10.06 -20.55 -5.01
N ASP A 162 10.95 -19.65 -5.41
CA ASP A 162 11.22 -19.28 -6.81
C ASP A 162 10.02 -18.68 -7.57
N LEU A 163 8.94 -18.35 -6.87
CA LEU A 163 7.84 -17.55 -7.42
C LEU A 163 8.22 -16.07 -7.42
N LYS A 164 7.64 -15.31 -8.35
CA LYS A 164 7.81 -13.85 -8.44
C LYS A 164 6.66 -13.13 -7.74
N LEU A 165 6.94 -11.93 -7.24
CA LEU A 165 5.89 -11.01 -6.80
C LEU A 165 4.93 -10.73 -7.97
N SER A 166 3.64 -10.58 -7.67
CA SER A 166 2.67 -10.20 -8.70
C SER A 166 2.78 -8.74 -9.12
N LEU A 167 3.32 -7.89 -8.24
CA LEU A 167 3.62 -6.50 -8.55
C LEU A 167 5.07 -6.41 -9.02
N ASP A 168 5.25 -5.95 -10.26
CA ASP A 168 6.57 -5.80 -10.87
C ASP A 168 7.34 -4.58 -10.35
N CYS A 169 8.65 -4.58 -10.62
CA CYS A 169 9.68 -3.61 -10.20
C CYS A 169 10.38 -3.90 -8.86
N GLU A 170 11.67 -3.53 -8.79
CA GLU A 170 12.56 -3.82 -7.65
C GLU A 170 12.06 -3.25 -6.31
N HIS A 171 11.45 -2.08 -6.31
CA HIS A 171 10.93 -1.46 -5.08
C HIS A 171 9.79 -2.26 -4.45
N GLN A 172 9.13 -3.15 -5.20
CA GLN A 172 8.06 -3.99 -4.66
C GLN A 172 8.59 -5.03 -3.67
N TYR A 173 9.87 -5.42 -3.73
CA TYR A 173 10.47 -6.30 -2.71
C TYR A 173 10.59 -5.61 -1.34
N LEU A 174 10.81 -4.29 -1.32
CA LEU A 174 10.75 -3.48 -0.10
C LEU A 174 9.32 -3.38 0.44
N ASN A 175 8.35 -3.10 -0.44
CA ASN A 175 6.93 -3.04 -0.06
C ASN A 175 6.43 -4.39 0.47
N ALA A 176 6.82 -5.49 -0.17
CA ALA A 176 6.52 -6.86 0.27
C ALA A 176 7.13 -7.13 1.65
N GLY A 177 8.38 -6.71 1.87
CA GLY A 177 9.06 -6.85 3.16
C GLY A 177 8.33 -6.12 4.29
N LEU A 178 7.91 -4.88 4.02
CA LEU A 178 7.10 -4.11 4.96
C LEU A 178 5.75 -4.78 5.22
N ALA A 179 5.05 -5.23 4.18
CA ALA A 179 3.76 -5.93 4.31
C ALA A 179 3.89 -7.20 5.17
N VAL A 180 4.92 -8.01 4.94
CA VAL A 180 5.22 -9.21 5.74
C VAL A 180 5.46 -8.85 7.20
N ALA A 181 6.23 -7.80 7.49
CA ALA A 181 6.51 -7.36 8.85
C ALA A 181 5.24 -6.88 9.57
N LEU A 182 4.41 -6.08 8.92
CA LEU A 182 3.14 -5.60 9.45
C LEU A 182 2.16 -6.75 9.72
N CYS A 183 1.99 -7.66 8.77
CA CYS A 183 1.13 -8.85 8.92
C CYS A 183 1.61 -9.76 10.04
N THR A 184 2.92 -9.99 10.15
CA THR A 184 3.51 -10.82 11.23
C THR A 184 3.22 -10.19 12.60
N ALA A 185 3.43 -8.88 12.75
CA ALA A 185 3.18 -8.19 14.01
C ALA A 185 1.69 -8.17 14.39
N TRP A 186 0.79 -8.05 13.41
CA TRP A 186 -0.65 -8.16 13.64
C TRP A 186 -1.04 -9.56 14.11
N LEU A 187 -0.60 -10.62 13.40
CA LEU A 187 -0.87 -12.01 13.75
C LEU A 187 -0.39 -12.37 15.16
N GLN A 188 0.82 -11.95 15.53
CA GLN A 188 1.36 -12.15 16.89
C GLN A 188 0.48 -11.50 17.96
N ARG A 189 -0.03 -10.29 17.71
CA ARG A 189 -0.88 -9.59 18.68
C ARG A 189 -2.25 -10.20 18.88
N ILE A 190 -2.81 -10.82 17.84
CA ILE A 190 -4.09 -11.53 17.96
C ILE A 190 -3.91 -12.97 18.46
N GLY A 191 -2.70 -13.35 18.86
CA GLY A 191 -2.40 -14.64 19.49
C GLY A 191 -2.12 -15.78 18.50
N HIS A 192 -1.91 -15.51 17.21
CA HIS A 192 -1.49 -16.55 16.28
C HIS A 192 -0.02 -16.93 16.51
N PRO A 193 0.29 -18.24 16.61
CA PRO A 193 1.66 -18.71 16.82
C PRO A 193 2.43 -18.57 15.51
N ILE A 194 3.11 -17.44 15.34
CA ILE A 194 3.91 -17.15 14.16
C ILE A 194 5.32 -16.71 14.56
N SER A 195 6.32 -17.42 14.06
CA SER A 195 7.73 -17.08 14.26
C SER A 195 8.08 -15.81 13.47
N ASN A 196 9.02 -15.01 13.99
CA ASN A 196 9.62 -13.96 13.18
C ASN A 196 10.35 -14.61 12.00
N PHE A 197 9.85 -14.42 10.78
CA PHE A 197 10.48 -14.88 9.55
C PHE A 197 11.67 -13.99 9.22
N ILE A 198 12.68 -14.02 10.08
CA ILE A 198 13.96 -13.37 9.83
C ILE A 198 14.74 -14.33 8.93
N GLN A 199 14.64 -14.08 7.61
CA GLN A 199 15.62 -14.34 6.53
C GLN A 199 16.33 -15.69 6.44
N THR A 200 15.85 -16.76 7.08
CA THR A 200 16.57 -18.07 7.08
C THR A 200 15.81 -19.19 6.39
N GLY A 201 14.66 -18.90 5.77
CA GLY A 201 13.88 -19.90 5.05
C GLY A 201 12.69 -19.30 4.28
N PRO A 202 11.97 -20.14 3.53
CA PRO A 202 10.81 -19.71 2.76
C PRO A 202 9.70 -19.17 3.66
N LEU A 203 8.96 -18.18 3.15
CA LEU A 203 7.78 -17.65 3.83
C LEU A 203 6.68 -18.73 3.91
N PRO A 204 5.78 -18.65 4.91
CA PRO A 204 4.60 -19.52 4.94
C PRO A 204 3.76 -19.37 3.67
N GLU A 205 3.12 -20.46 3.25
CA GLU A 205 2.29 -20.50 2.03
C GLU A 205 1.24 -19.36 1.94
N PRO A 206 0.54 -18.96 3.02
CA PRO A 206 -0.39 -17.82 2.96
C PRO A 206 0.28 -16.48 2.62
N PHE A 207 1.53 -16.26 3.07
CA PHE A 207 2.29 -15.05 2.75
C PHE A 207 2.75 -15.08 1.30
N ILE A 208 3.28 -16.22 0.83
CA ILE A 208 3.69 -16.40 -0.56
C ILE A 208 2.48 -16.15 -1.46
N LYS A 209 1.35 -16.81 -1.21
CA LYS A 209 0.11 -16.62 -1.96
C LYS A 209 -0.32 -15.15 -1.99
N GLY A 210 -0.34 -14.47 -0.84
CA GLY A 210 -0.69 -13.05 -0.78
C GLY A 210 0.22 -12.18 -1.65
N LEU A 211 1.53 -12.42 -1.63
CA LEU A 211 2.51 -11.66 -2.40
C LEU A 211 2.49 -11.98 -3.91
N THR A 212 2.18 -13.22 -4.28
CA THR A 212 2.14 -13.69 -5.68
C THR A 212 0.78 -13.50 -6.35
N THR A 213 -0.25 -13.07 -5.61
CA THR A 213 -1.57 -12.72 -6.18
C THR A 213 -1.99 -11.28 -5.89
N ALA A 214 -1.15 -10.47 -5.25
CA ALA A 214 -1.46 -9.08 -4.96
C ALA A 214 -1.64 -8.28 -6.26
N SER A 215 -2.72 -7.50 -6.35
CA SER A 215 -2.98 -6.62 -7.49
C SER A 215 -3.18 -5.19 -7.03
N LEU A 216 -2.64 -4.25 -7.79
CA LEU A 216 -2.81 -2.82 -7.59
C LEU A 216 -2.98 -2.15 -8.96
N GLN A 217 -4.21 -1.74 -9.26
CA GLN A 217 -4.54 -1.13 -10.55
C GLN A 217 -3.72 0.14 -10.77
N GLY A 218 -3.21 0.33 -11.99
CA GLY A 218 -2.37 1.46 -12.37
C GLY A 218 -0.95 1.42 -11.77
N ARG A 219 -0.42 0.25 -11.39
CA ARG A 219 0.98 0.06 -10.98
C ARG A 219 1.60 -1.06 -11.80
N ALA A 220 2.56 -0.71 -12.66
CA ALA A 220 3.20 -1.63 -13.58
C ALA A 220 2.20 -2.56 -14.30
N GLN A 221 1.02 -2.03 -14.65
CA GLN A 221 -0.10 -2.83 -15.15
C GLN A 221 -0.05 -2.89 -16.67
N ILE A 222 -0.05 -4.11 -17.22
CA ILE A 222 -0.16 -4.35 -18.66
C ILE A 222 -1.59 -4.77 -18.96
N ALA A 223 -2.30 -3.98 -19.77
CA ALA A 223 -3.66 -4.27 -20.23
C ALA A 223 -3.67 -4.40 -21.75
N ARG A 224 -4.33 -5.44 -22.28
CA ARG A 224 -4.48 -5.64 -23.72
C ARG A 224 -5.90 -5.27 -24.12
N ASP A 225 -6.04 -4.63 -25.27
CA ASP A 225 -7.36 -4.39 -25.86
C ASP A 225 -8.00 -5.75 -26.21
N GLN A 226 -9.22 -5.96 -25.71
CA GLN A 226 -9.99 -7.20 -25.93
C GLN A 226 -11.15 -6.97 -26.92
N LEU A 227 -11.32 -5.76 -27.45
CA LEU A 227 -12.47 -5.36 -28.29
C LEU A 227 -12.18 -5.40 -29.80
N THR A 228 -11.02 -5.88 -30.24
CA THR A 228 -10.70 -6.05 -31.66
C THR A 228 -11.29 -7.34 -32.24
N ASP A 229 -12.62 -7.44 -32.24
CA ASP A 229 -13.31 -8.08 -33.35
C ASP A 229 -13.34 -7.07 -34.51
N ILE A 230 -13.06 -7.52 -35.74
CA ILE A 230 -13.01 -6.77 -37.02
C ILE A 230 -11.57 -6.44 -37.48
N GLU A 231 -10.95 -7.41 -38.18
CA GLU A 231 -10.06 -7.25 -39.36
C GLU A 231 -9.01 -6.11 -39.42
N SER A 232 -8.57 -5.51 -38.30
CA SER A 232 -7.50 -4.53 -38.27
C SER A 232 -6.27 -5.04 -37.52
N VAL A 233 -5.13 -4.96 -38.19
CA VAL A 233 -3.80 -5.30 -37.70
C VAL A 233 -3.45 -4.45 -36.47
N GLY A 234 -3.32 -5.12 -35.31
CA GLY A 234 -2.58 -4.63 -34.14
C GLY A 234 -3.33 -4.78 -32.82
N ASP A 235 -2.95 -5.77 -32.00
CA ASP A 235 -3.33 -5.84 -30.60
C ASP A 235 -2.75 -4.62 -29.87
N LEU A 236 -3.59 -3.71 -29.39
CA LEU A 236 -3.13 -2.56 -28.61
C LEU A 236 -2.79 -3.03 -27.19
N VAL A 237 -1.55 -2.77 -26.77
CA VAL A 237 -1.07 -3.06 -25.42
C VAL A 237 -0.88 -1.75 -24.67
N PHE A 238 -1.64 -1.57 -23.59
CA PHE A 238 -1.56 -0.45 -22.67
C PHE A 238 -0.63 -0.79 -21.51
N TYR A 239 0.29 0.13 -21.23
CA TYR A 239 1.19 0.09 -20.08
C TYR A 239 0.80 1.21 -19.13
N LEU A 240 0.19 0.84 -18.00
CA LEU A 240 -0.41 1.76 -17.05
C LEU A 240 0.41 1.82 -15.76
N ASP A 241 0.93 3.00 -15.45
CA ASP A 241 1.62 3.27 -14.19
C ASP A 241 1.32 4.69 -13.69
N GLY A 242 0.96 4.80 -12.41
CA GLY A 242 0.63 6.05 -11.73
C GLY A 242 1.84 6.82 -11.18
N ALA A 243 3.05 6.58 -11.71
CA ALA A 243 4.23 7.39 -11.44
C ALA A 243 3.96 8.88 -11.75
N HIS A 244 4.43 9.75 -10.87
CA HIS A 244 4.18 11.19 -10.95
C HIS A 244 5.27 12.06 -10.28
N SER A 245 6.18 11.47 -9.50
CA SER A 245 7.44 12.11 -9.08
C SER A 245 8.56 11.80 -10.07
N ALA A 246 9.64 12.60 -10.08
CA ALA A 246 10.80 12.36 -10.94
C ALA A 246 11.39 10.96 -10.74
N GLU A 247 11.53 10.52 -9.48
CA GLU A 247 12.07 9.21 -9.12
C GLU A 247 11.15 8.08 -9.57
N SER A 248 9.83 8.22 -9.35
CA SER A 248 8.86 7.21 -9.79
C SER A 248 8.77 7.11 -11.31
N MET A 249 8.90 8.23 -12.03
CA MET A 249 8.90 8.26 -13.49
C MET A 249 10.13 7.56 -14.07
N GLU A 250 11.29 7.68 -13.43
CA GLU A 250 12.49 6.94 -13.84
C GLU A 250 12.32 5.43 -13.68
N VAL A 251 11.72 5.00 -12.56
CA VAL A 251 11.40 3.58 -12.32
C VAL A 251 10.39 3.07 -13.35
N CYS A 252 9.32 3.83 -13.61
CA CYS A 252 8.32 3.51 -14.63
C CYS A 252 8.95 3.41 -16.03
N ALA A 253 9.81 4.35 -16.40
CA ALA A 253 10.51 4.32 -17.69
C ALA A 253 11.42 3.08 -17.84
N ARG A 254 12.14 2.70 -16.78
CA ARG A 254 12.94 1.45 -16.77
C ARG A 254 12.06 0.22 -16.95
N TRP A 255 10.98 0.12 -16.17
CA TRP A 255 10.01 -0.97 -16.28
C TRP A 255 9.46 -1.07 -17.71
N PHE A 256 8.94 0.02 -18.25
CA PHE A 256 8.43 0.07 -19.62
C PHE A 256 9.49 -0.35 -20.65
N SER A 257 10.74 0.10 -20.48
CA SER A 257 11.84 -0.27 -21.39
C SER A 257 12.15 -1.77 -21.37
N LEU A 258 12.04 -2.44 -20.23
CA LEU A 258 12.28 -3.88 -20.12
C LEU A 258 11.19 -4.67 -20.85
N PHE A 259 9.92 -4.36 -20.58
CA PHE A 259 8.79 -5.13 -21.13
C PHE A 259 8.58 -4.90 -22.63
N THR A 260 8.86 -3.70 -23.13
CA THR A 260 8.77 -3.43 -24.58
C THR A 260 9.93 -4.02 -25.40
N LYS A 261 11.09 -4.28 -24.79
CA LYS A 261 12.20 -4.98 -25.45
C LYS A 261 11.94 -6.47 -25.55
N ASP A 262 11.36 -7.07 -24.51
CA ASP A 262 11.00 -8.49 -24.51
C ASP A 262 9.86 -8.79 -25.51
N ASP A 263 8.85 -7.92 -25.58
CA ASP A 263 7.76 -8.04 -26.57
C ASP A 263 8.26 -7.93 -28.02
N ASN A 264 9.24 -7.06 -28.30
CA ASN A 264 9.85 -6.93 -29.63
C ASN A 264 10.67 -8.17 -30.04
N HIS A 265 11.21 -8.94 -29.09
CA HIS A 265 11.86 -10.21 -29.40
C HIS A 265 10.85 -11.32 -29.71
N GLN A 266 9.72 -11.39 -29.01
CA GLN A 266 8.66 -12.37 -29.31
C GLN A 266 7.93 -12.09 -30.63
N THR A 267 7.69 -10.81 -30.96
CA THR A 267 7.10 -10.44 -32.25
C THR A 267 8.05 -10.72 -33.41
N ASN A 268 9.36 -10.44 -33.29
CA ASN A 268 10.34 -10.78 -34.33
C ASN A 268 10.50 -12.29 -34.53
N LEU A 269 10.49 -13.09 -33.46
CA LEU A 269 10.53 -14.56 -33.56
C LEU A 269 9.29 -15.13 -34.27
N ASN A 270 8.11 -14.56 -34.02
CA ASN A 270 6.88 -14.99 -34.70
C ASN A 270 6.83 -14.55 -36.18
N PHE A 271 7.41 -13.41 -36.52
CA PHE A 271 7.54 -12.96 -37.92
C PHE A 271 8.54 -13.82 -38.72
N GLU A 272 9.69 -14.20 -38.13
CA GLU A 272 10.66 -15.09 -38.78
C GLU A 272 10.13 -16.52 -38.93
N ALA A 273 9.40 -17.03 -37.92
CA ALA A 273 8.78 -18.35 -37.97
C ALA A 273 7.68 -18.43 -39.04
N GLN A 274 6.93 -17.35 -39.27
CA GLN A 274 5.93 -17.30 -40.35
C GLN A 274 6.58 -17.24 -41.74
N GLN A 275 7.72 -16.57 -41.90
CA GLN A 275 8.43 -16.54 -43.19
C GLN A 275 9.08 -17.89 -43.55
N GLN A 276 9.53 -18.69 -42.57
CA GLN A 276 10.11 -20.01 -42.83
C GLN A 276 9.09 -21.11 -43.17
N THR A 277 7.79 -20.87 -42.97
CA THR A 277 6.71 -21.81 -43.37
C THR A 277 6.18 -21.60 -44.79
N PHE A 278 6.70 -20.62 -45.54
CA PHE A 278 6.29 -20.30 -46.91
C PHE A 278 7.38 -20.53 -47.99
N GLU A 279 8.44 -21.29 -47.68
CA GLU A 279 9.38 -21.85 -48.67
C GLU A 279 9.31 -23.39 -48.68
#